data_AF-A0A1I1M2E2-F1
#
_entry.id   AF-A0A1I1M2E2-F1
#
_cell.length_a   1.000
_cell.length_b   1.000
_cell.length_c   1.000
_cell.angle_alpha   90.00
_cell.angle_beta   90.00
_cell.angle_gamma   90.00
#
_symmetry.space_group_name_H-M   'P 1'
#
loop_
_entity.id
_entity.type
_entity.pdbx_description
1 polymer ?
#
loop_
_entity_poly.entity_id
_entity_poly.type
_entity_poly.pdbx_seq_one_letter_code
_entity_poly.pdbx_strand_id
1 'polypeptide(L)' 'MTSPEPSERRAVEILLIEANHGDVRLIKELFADAGITNEIHVVYDGDEALDLIHQHGGYTDAPLPDIILLLC' A
#
# COMPACT_ATOMS: atom_id res chain seq x y z
N MET A 1 -15.86 -33.81 5.31
CA MET A 1 -15.05 -32.84 6.06
C MET A 1 -14.67 -31.77 5.06
N THR A 2 -15.20 -30.56 5.25
CA THR A 2 -15.18 -29.45 4.31
C THR A 2 -13.76 -29.16 3.82
N SER A 3 -13.57 -29.27 2.50
CA SER A 3 -12.40 -28.75 1.81
C SER A 3 -12.33 -27.24 2.05
N PRO A 4 -11.17 -26.62 2.34
CA PRO A 4 -11.11 -25.17 2.45
C PRO A 4 -11.51 -24.57 1.10
N GLU A 5 -12.53 -23.71 1.13
CA GLU A 5 -12.91 -22.86 0.00
C GLU A 5 -11.65 -22.11 -0.49
N PRO A 6 -11.46 -21.92 -1.81
CA PRO A 6 -10.35 -21.12 -2.31
C PRO A 6 -10.50 -19.72 -1.71
N SER A 7 -9.64 -19.39 -0.74
CA SER A 7 -9.51 -18.06 -0.16
C SER A 7 -9.50 -17.06 -1.31
N GLU A 8 -10.51 -16.20 -1.37
CA GLU A 8 -10.66 -15.17 -2.39
C GLU A 8 -9.31 -14.45 -2.51
N ARG A 9 -8.69 -14.52 -3.69
CA ARG A 9 -7.44 -13.81 -3.95
C ARG A 9 -7.75 -12.31 -4.01
N ARG A 10 -7.78 -11.67 -2.84
CA ARG A 10 -7.85 -10.21 -2.70
C ARG A 10 -6.59 -9.59 -3.30
N ALA A 11 -6.74 -8.43 -3.92
CA ALA A 11 -5.59 -7.65 -4.37
C ALA A 11 -4.66 -7.35 -3.19
N VAL A 12 -3.35 -7.42 -3.43
CA VAL A 12 -2.31 -7.05 -2.47
C VAL A 12 -2.37 -5.53 -2.28
N GLU A 13 -2.43 -5.07 -1.04
CA GLU A 13 -2.40 -3.65 -0.68
C GLU A 13 -0.96 -3.20 -0.49
N ILE A 14 -0.58 -2.09 -1.14
CA ILE A 14 0.80 -1.61 -1.11
C ILE A 14 0.82 -0.22 -0.46
N LEU A 15 1.67 -0.06 0.55
CA LEU A 15 1.99 1.24 1.14
C LEU A 15 3.37 1.69 0.65
N LEU A 16 3.43 2.86 0.03
CA LEU A 16 4.65 3.56 -0.35
C LEU A 16 4.87 4.76 0.58
N ILE A 17 6.02 4.78 1.25
CA ILE A 17 6.46 5.87 2.12
C ILE A 17 7.64 6.55 1.41
N GLU A 18 7.42 7.77 0.92
CA GLU A 18 8.42 8.54 0.17
C GLU A 18 8.09 10.05 0.23
N ALA A 19 9.04 10.86 0.69
CA ALA A 19 8.86 12.31 0.85
C ALA A 19 8.98 13.07 -0.49
N ASN A 20 9.71 12.52 -1.46
CA ASN A 20 9.92 13.13 -2.76
C ASN A 20 8.76 12.80 -3.72
N HIS A 21 7.93 13.80 -4.00
CA HIS A 21 6.83 13.68 -4.96
C HIS A 21 7.27 13.24 -6.37
N GLY A 22 8.50 13.55 -6.78
CA GLY A 22 9.08 13.10 -8.05
C GLY A 22 9.31 11.59 -8.07
N ASP A 23 9.82 11.04 -6.96
CA ASP A 23 10.09 9.61 -6.84
C ASP A 23 8.77 8.82 -6.71
N VAL A 24 7.80 9.35 -5.96
CA VAL A 24 6.43 8.80 -5.94
C VAL A 24 5.85 8.67 -7.35
N ARG A 25 5.99 9.71 -8.17
CA ARG A 25 5.48 9.69 -9.54
C ARG A 25 6.21 8.65 -10.39
N LEU A 26 7.55 8.60 -10.31
CA LEU A 26 8.36 7.65 -11.05
C LEU A 26 7.99 6.20 -10.69
N ILE A 27 7.78 5.91 -9.41
CA ILE A 27 7.39 4.58 -8.94
C ILE A 27 6.00 4.21 -9.45
N LYS A 28 5.02 5.13 -9.41
CA LYS A 28 3.70 4.87 -9.96
C LYS A 28 3.74 4.58 -11.47
N GLU A 29 4.56 5.31 -12.22
CA GLU A 29 4.78 5.06 -13.65
C GLU A 29 5.42 3.68 -13.87
N LEU A 30 6.45 3.32 -13.10
CA LEU A 30 7.09 2.00 -13.18
C LEU A 30 6.14 0.84 -12.85
N PHE A 31 5.27 1.02 -11.85
CA PHE A 31 4.27 0.02 -11.49
C PHE A 31 3.24 -0.17 -12.60
N ALA A 32 2.78 0.92 -13.20
CA ALA A 32 1.88 0.88 -14.34
C ALA A 32 2.54 0.18 -15.55
N ASP A 33 3.79 0.52 -15.87
CA ASP A 33 4.56 -0.09 -16.97
C ASP A 33 4.82 -1.60 -16.73
N ALA A 34 5.00 -2.00 -15.46
CA ALA A 34 5.14 -3.40 -15.07
C ALA A 34 3.81 -4.18 -15.07
N GLY A 35 2.68 -3.52 -15.32
CA GLY A 35 1.35 -4.14 -15.28
C GLY A 35 0.87 -4.47 -13.86
N ILE A 36 1.44 -3.82 -12.84
CA ILE A 36 1.01 -3.97 -11.46
C ILE A 36 -0.25 -3.12 -11.27
N THR A 37 -1.38 -3.78 -11.07
CA THR A 37 -2.72 -3.14 -10.96
C THR A 37 -3.20 -2.98 -9.53
N ASN A 38 -2.33 -3.27 -8.56
CA ASN A 38 -2.59 -3.12 -7.14
C ASN A 38 -2.78 -1.65 -6.75
N GLU A 39 -3.59 -1.42 -5.72
CA GLU A 39 -3.71 -0.09 -5.12
C GLU A 39 -2.42 0.25 -4.37
N ILE A 40 -1.91 1.46 -4.61
CA ILE A 40 -0.72 1.99 -3.95
C ILE A 40 -1.14 3.19 -3.11
N HIS A 41 -1.23 2.97 -1.80
CA HIS A 41 -1.39 4.02 -0.80
C HIS A 41 -0.05 4.74 -0.65
N VAL A 42 -0.07 6.07 -0.75
CA VAL A 42 1.15 6.88 -0.62
C VAL A 42 1.03 7.77 0.60
N VAL A 43 2.07 7.75 1.42
CA VAL A 43 2.25 8.66 2.55
C VAL A 43 3.62 9.32 2.43
N TYR A 44 3.73 10.57 2.90
CA TYR A 44 4.91 11.40 2.66
C TYR A 44 5.84 11.50 3.87
N ASP A 45 5.41 10.97 5.02
CA ASP A 45 6.19 10.94 6.24
C ASP A 45 5.88 9.69 7.08
N GLY A 46 6.70 9.49 8.12
CA GLY A 46 6.60 8.33 8.99
C GLY A 46 5.43 8.39 9.98
N ASP A 47 4.97 9.58 10.36
CA ASP A 47 3.84 9.72 11.29
C ASP A 47 2.54 9.31 10.57
N GLU A 48 2.34 9.80 9.35
CA GLU A 48 1.24 9.38 8.46
C GLU A 48 1.29 7.86 8.18
N ALA A 49 2.49 7.31 7.99
CA ALA A 49 2.66 5.87 7.81
C ALA A 49 2.24 5.07 9.05
N LEU A 50 2.63 5.53 10.26
CA LEU A 50 2.25 4.87 11.51
C LEU A 50 0.76 5.00 11.80
N ASP A 51 0.14 6.14 11.47
CA ASP A 51 -1.31 6.32 11.59
C ASP A 51 -2.05 5.37 10.66
N LEU A 52 -1.59 5.16 9.42
CA LEU A 52 -2.18 4.19 8.50
C LEU A 52 -2.01 2.74 8.99
N ILE A 53 -0.80 2.36 9.41
CA ILE A 53 -0.49 0.99 9.86
C ILE A 53 -1.29 0.61 11.12
N HIS A 54 -1.43 1.54 12.06
CA HIS A 54 -2.23 1.32 13.27
C HIS A 54 -3.72 1.64 13.08
N GLN A 55 -4.14 2.07 11.88
CA GLN A 55 -5.51 2.50 11.57
C GLN A 55 -6.04 3.55 12.55
N HIS A 56 -5.18 4.52 12.87
CA HIS A 56 -5.49 5.64 13.75
C HIS A 56 -5.87 6.88 12.94
N GLY A 57 -6.47 7.86 13.64
CA GLY A 57 -6.80 9.15 13.05
C GLY A 57 -7.75 9.03 11.86
N GLY A 58 -7.31 9.52 10.70
CA GLY A 58 -8.09 9.49 9.45
C GLY A 58 -8.10 8.14 8.72
N TYR A 59 -7.36 7.14 9.21
CA TYR A 59 -7.15 5.86 8.51
C TYR A 59 -7.89 4.68 9.17
N THR A 60 -8.94 4.93 9.95
CA THR A 60 -9.70 3.88 10.68
C THR A 60 -10.27 2.79 9.78
N ASP A 61 -10.60 3.15 8.53
CA ASP A 61 -11.15 2.24 7.52
C ASP A 61 -10.15 1.97 6.38
N ALA A 62 -8.89 2.40 6.52
CA ALA A 62 -7.87 2.17 5.51
C ALA A 62 -7.50 0.68 5.47
N PRO A 63 -7.34 0.08 4.27
CA PRO A 63 -6.92 -1.30 4.16
C PRO A 63 -5.50 -1.46 4.71
N LEU A 64 -5.27 -2.55 5.46
CA LEU A 64 -3.94 -2.84 6.00
C LEU A 64 -3.01 -3.24 4.86
N PRO A 65 -1.82 -2.63 4.74
CA PRO A 65 -0.89 -2.97 3.67
C PRO A 65 -0.34 -4.38 3.87
N ASP A 66 -0.27 -5.13 2.77
CA ASP A 66 0.39 -6.43 2.69
C ASP A 66 1.90 -6.25 2.42
N ILE A 67 2.28 -5.16 1.74
CA ILE A 67 3.65 -4.78 1.43
C ILE A 67 3.88 -3.32 1.78
N ILE A 68 4.98 -3.04 2.47
CA ILE A 68 5.44 -1.68 2.76
C ILE A 68 6.75 -1.44 2.00
N LEU A 69 6.76 -0.39 1.18
CA LEU A 69 7.93 0.14 0.48
C LEU A 69 8.35 1.42 1.21
N LEU A 70 9.44 1.33 1.96
CA LEU A 70 10.02 2.48 2.66
C LEU A 70 11.23 2.98 1.88
N LEU A 71 11.10 4.17 1.30
CA LEU A 71 12.17 4.88 0.62
C LEU A 71 12.51 6.15 1.43
N CYS A 72 13.80 6.48 1.48
CA CYS A 72 14.38 7.46 2.42
C CYS A 72 14.87 8.70 1.67
#